data_AF-A0A0U1D1C7-F1
#
_entry.id   AF-A0A0U1D1C7-F1
#
_cell.length_a   1.000
_cell.length_b   1.000
_cell.length_c   1.000
_cell.angle_alpha   90.00
_cell.angle_beta   90.00
_cell.angle_gamma   90.00
#
_symmetry.space_group_name_H-M   'P 1'
#
loop_
_entity.id
_entity.type
_entity.pdbx_description
1 polymer ?
#
loop_
_entity_poly.entity_id
_entity_poly.type
_entity_poly.pdbx_seq_one_letter_code
_entity_poly.pdbx_strand_id
1 'polypeptide(L)'
;MPGGVRELIAENLMVMLRGLESCSGNDSLVSESTMRRTSRTLPVLLSGSDFIFSGFGSVVAYDNMFGPSNFNAADLDDYLVMQRDWGVDGGLRSVDPTTLEAMRRQAAEATRAVFEYLGLADFDDEHVEAVVGAEGSKDLPDTDGVKILSAARMIEQSGLTVLDIVAALAETGFTDIAERVLGMAKARVTGDYLQTAAIFDEQMNVLSALQDPNDYRGPGTGYRPTAERQAQIDAVRQARSVTDLVKEQATFADPDRLVVRGPAGVGDDPREVVIGVSPAFGVKLFRTLSGMVSTTRWSRSWPGWRRSSACRAWCGSPTPSIWE
;
A
#
# COMPACT_ATOMS: atom_id res chain seq x y z
N MET A 1 -8.77 -19.16 -20.07
CA MET A 1 -8.13 -20.24 -20.86
C MET A 1 -6.71 -20.48 -20.35
N PRO A 2 -6.11 -21.66 -20.60
CA PRO A 2 -4.69 -21.88 -20.33
C PRO A 2 -3.82 -20.81 -21.01
N GLY A 3 -2.81 -20.29 -20.32
CA GLY A 3 -1.92 -19.25 -20.85
C GLY A 3 -2.47 -17.81 -20.84
N GLY A 4 -3.74 -17.59 -20.47
CA GLY A 4 -4.37 -16.27 -20.58
C GLY A 4 -3.67 -15.15 -19.80
N VAL A 5 -3.17 -15.40 -18.59
CA VAL A 5 -2.43 -14.37 -17.83
C VAL A 5 -1.11 -14.00 -18.54
N ARG A 6 -0.43 -14.97 -19.17
CA ARG A 6 0.78 -14.72 -19.96
C ARG A 6 0.45 -13.88 -21.19
N GLU A 7 -0.68 -14.15 -21.84
CA GLU A 7 -1.15 -13.39 -23.01
C GLU A 7 -1.48 -11.94 -22.64
N LEU A 8 -2.11 -11.70 -21.49
CA LEU A 8 -2.35 -10.35 -20.94
C LEU A 8 -1.06 -9.57 -20.67
N ILE A 9 0.02 -10.24 -20.25
CA ILE A 9 1.32 -9.58 -20.12
C ILE A 9 1.96 -9.33 -21.49
N ALA A 10 1.79 -10.26 -22.43
CA ALA A 10 2.34 -10.14 -23.78
C ALA A 10 1.70 -8.97 -24.55
N GLU A 11 0.41 -8.71 -24.40
CA GLU A 11 -0.23 -7.52 -25.00
C GLU A 11 0.36 -6.21 -24.48
N ASN A 12 0.54 -6.09 -23.16
CA ASN A 12 1.17 -4.90 -22.57
C ASN A 12 2.58 -4.69 -23.11
N LEU A 13 3.36 -5.78 -23.20
CA LEU A 13 4.70 -5.72 -23.79
C LEU A 13 4.65 -5.30 -25.27
N MET A 14 3.70 -5.81 -26.05
CA MET A 14 3.54 -5.42 -27.46
C MET A 14 3.20 -3.94 -27.63
N VAL A 15 2.40 -3.37 -26.72
CA VAL A 15 2.07 -1.93 -26.70
C VAL A 15 3.33 -1.10 -26.44
N MET A 16 4.08 -1.42 -25.37
CA MET A 16 5.31 -0.69 -25.01
C MET A 16 6.40 -0.81 -26.09
N LEU A 17 6.56 -1.99 -26.71
CA LEU A 17 7.51 -2.19 -27.82
C LEU A 17 7.19 -1.35 -29.07
N ARG A 18 5.95 -0.88 -29.20
CA ARG A 18 5.51 0.01 -30.29
C ARG A 18 5.64 1.49 -29.94
N GLY A 19 6.19 1.83 -28.77
CA GLY A 19 6.30 3.21 -28.30
C GLY A 19 4.94 3.82 -27.92
N LEU A 20 3.97 2.99 -27.56
CA LEU A 20 2.68 3.41 -27.06
C LEU A 20 2.66 3.33 -25.53
N GLU A 21 1.93 4.26 -24.91
CA GLU A 21 1.64 4.24 -23.48
C GLU A 21 0.86 2.96 -23.11
N SER A 22 1.29 2.28 -22.05
CA SER A 22 0.64 1.09 -21.51
C SER A 22 -0.02 1.37 -20.16
N CYS A 23 -1.34 1.53 -20.20
CA CYS A 23 -2.22 1.40 -19.05
C CYS A 23 -2.52 -0.09 -18.83
N SER A 24 -1.70 -0.78 -18.05
CA SER A 24 -1.51 -2.25 -18.08
C SER A 24 -2.63 -3.08 -17.45
N GLY A 25 -3.86 -2.57 -17.39
CA GLY A 25 -5.00 -3.26 -16.81
C GLY A 25 -4.91 -3.30 -15.28
N ASN A 26 -4.97 -4.50 -14.70
CA ASN A 26 -5.09 -4.71 -13.25
C ASN A 26 -6.30 -4.02 -12.59
N ASP A 27 -7.24 -3.53 -13.38
CA ASP A 27 -8.39 -2.70 -13.02
C ASP A 27 -9.70 -3.49 -12.87
N SER A 28 -9.69 -4.76 -13.26
CA SER A 28 -10.85 -5.65 -13.19
C SER A 28 -10.52 -6.93 -12.43
N LEU A 29 -11.48 -7.39 -11.62
CA LEU A 29 -11.40 -8.63 -10.85
C LEU A 29 -11.41 -9.86 -11.76
N VAL A 30 -10.32 -10.64 -11.74
CA VAL A 30 -10.20 -11.87 -12.56
C VAL A 30 -10.42 -13.16 -11.77
N SER A 31 -10.47 -13.07 -10.44
CA SER A 31 -10.57 -14.22 -9.54
C SER A 31 -10.88 -13.79 -8.12
N GLU A 32 -11.69 -14.57 -7.41
CA GLU A 32 -11.89 -14.41 -5.95
C GLU A 32 -10.66 -14.84 -5.12
N SER A 33 -9.72 -15.58 -5.71
CA SER A 33 -8.52 -16.03 -5.02
C SER A 33 -7.48 -14.91 -4.98
N THR A 34 -7.17 -14.40 -3.78
CA THR A 34 -6.10 -13.41 -3.57
C THR A 34 -4.77 -13.85 -4.16
N MET A 35 -4.40 -15.13 -4.02
CA MET A 35 -3.18 -15.66 -4.64
C MET A 35 -3.18 -15.52 -6.16
N ARG A 36 -4.33 -15.79 -6.81
CA ARG A 36 -4.46 -15.71 -8.27
C ARG A 36 -4.54 -14.26 -8.77
N ARG A 37 -5.16 -13.36 -8.01
CA ARG A 37 -5.14 -11.90 -8.28
C ARG A 37 -3.71 -11.36 -8.20
N THR A 38 -2.99 -11.73 -7.14
CA THR A 38 -1.60 -11.31 -6.90
C THR A 38 -0.67 -11.85 -7.98
N SER A 39 -0.78 -13.13 -8.33
CA SER A 39 0.08 -13.73 -9.35
C SER A 39 -0.11 -13.13 -10.74
N ARG A 40 -1.31 -12.58 -11.04
CA ARG A 40 -1.55 -11.80 -12.26
C ARG A 40 -0.82 -10.46 -12.25
N THR A 41 -0.90 -9.71 -11.15
CA THR A 41 -0.36 -8.34 -11.06
C THR A 41 1.16 -8.32 -10.92
N LEU A 42 1.72 -9.32 -10.21
CA LEU A 42 3.13 -9.34 -9.83
C LEU A 42 4.10 -9.13 -11.02
N PRO A 43 3.93 -9.75 -12.20
CA PRO A 43 4.82 -9.51 -13.33
C PRO A 43 4.90 -8.03 -13.74
N VAL A 44 3.77 -7.32 -13.81
CA VAL A 44 3.73 -5.90 -14.17
C VAL A 44 4.32 -5.03 -13.06
N LEU A 45 4.02 -5.35 -11.80
CA LEU A 45 4.60 -4.65 -10.65
C LEU A 45 6.13 -4.75 -10.64
N LEU A 46 6.68 -5.94 -10.93
CA LEU A 46 8.12 -6.17 -10.92
C LEU A 46 8.82 -5.55 -12.14
N SER A 47 8.18 -5.53 -13.30
CA SER A 47 8.77 -4.94 -14.52
C SER A 47 8.58 -3.44 -14.64
N GLY A 48 7.52 -2.90 -14.02
CA GLY A 48 7.00 -1.57 -14.29
C GLY A 48 6.24 -1.49 -15.63
N SER A 49 5.41 -0.46 -15.74
CA SER A 49 4.78 0.07 -16.95
C SER A 49 4.39 1.54 -16.71
N ASP A 50 3.92 2.26 -17.73
CA ASP A 50 3.52 3.67 -17.57
C ASP A 50 2.43 3.82 -16.50
N PHE A 51 1.43 2.93 -16.51
CA PHE A 51 0.50 2.74 -15.41
C PHE A 51 0.34 1.25 -15.09
N ILE A 52 0.88 0.82 -13.94
CA ILE A 52 0.80 -0.56 -13.44
C ILE A 52 -0.66 -0.99 -13.26
N PHE A 53 -1.50 -0.05 -12.82
CA PHE A 53 -2.94 -0.18 -12.74
C PHE A 53 -3.59 0.93 -13.56
N SER A 54 -4.44 0.56 -14.52
CA SER A 54 -5.34 1.49 -15.21
C SER A 54 -6.58 1.85 -14.38
N GLY A 55 -6.69 1.31 -13.16
CA GLY A 55 -7.84 1.48 -12.28
C GLY A 55 -7.67 0.71 -10.97
N PHE A 56 -6.65 1.06 -10.17
CA PHE A 56 -6.58 0.56 -8.80
C PHE A 56 -7.83 1.04 -8.06
N GLY A 57 -8.56 0.14 -7.40
CA GLY A 57 -9.75 0.52 -6.66
C GLY A 57 -9.38 1.35 -5.44
N SER A 58 -9.49 2.68 -5.53
CA SER A 58 -9.26 3.58 -4.38
C SER A 58 -10.43 3.59 -3.37
N VAL A 59 -11.51 2.87 -3.70
CA VAL A 59 -12.69 2.64 -2.86
C VAL A 59 -12.84 1.15 -2.54
N VAL A 60 -13.75 0.82 -1.64
CA VAL A 60 -14.16 -0.56 -1.37
C VAL A 60 -14.78 -1.21 -2.61
N ALA A 61 -14.55 -2.52 -2.78
CA ALA A 61 -14.92 -3.24 -4.00
C ALA A 61 -16.41 -3.13 -4.37
N TYR A 62 -17.30 -3.02 -3.39
CA TYR A 62 -18.75 -2.92 -3.63
C TYR A 62 -19.19 -1.54 -4.16
N ASP A 63 -18.34 -0.51 -4.03
CA ASP A 63 -18.59 0.84 -4.55
C ASP A 63 -17.99 1.07 -5.93
N ASN A 64 -17.20 0.12 -6.43
CA ASN A 64 -16.61 0.28 -7.74
C ASN A 64 -17.67 0.09 -8.83
N MET A 65 -18.09 1.20 -9.44
CA MET A 65 -19.12 1.24 -10.48
C MET A 65 -18.69 0.59 -11.80
N PHE A 66 -17.39 0.30 -11.99
CA PHE A 66 -16.86 -0.47 -13.12
C PHE A 66 -16.79 -1.98 -12.82
N GLY A 67 -17.27 -2.40 -11.65
CA GLY A 67 -17.02 -3.71 -11.05
C GLY A 67 -15.76 -3.71 -10.18
N PRO A 68 -15.59 -4.67 -9.26
CA PRO A 68 -14.42 -4.71 -8.39
C PRO A 68 -13.11 -4.70 -9.19
N SER A 69 -12.14 -3.92 -8.73
CA SER A 69 -10.80 -3.93 -9.31
C SER A 69 -10.03 -5.17 -8.87
N ASN A 70 -8.92 -5.47 -9.55
CA ASN A 70 -8.07 -6.58 -9.13
C ASN A 70 -7.47 -6.35 -7.74
N PHE A 71 -7.21 -5.08 -7.40
CA PHE A 71 -6.85 -4.61 -6.06
C PHE A 71 -7.75 -3.41 -5.70
N ASN A 72 -8.28 -3.39 -4.48
CA ASN A 72 -9.19 -2.34 -3.99
C ASN A 72 -8.63 -1.69 -2.71
N ALA A 73 -9.38 -0.77 -2.10
CA ALA A 73 -8.90 -0.02 -0.93
C ALA A 73 -8.43 -0.92 0.22
N ALA A 74 -9.11 -2.05 0.44
CA ALA A 74 -8.74 -3.03 1.46
C ALA A 74 -7.39 -3.74 1.17
N ASP A 75 -6.95 -3.78 -0.09
CA ASP A 75 -5.69 -4.40 -0.50
C ASP A 75 -4.50 -3.37 -0.49
N LEU A 76 -4.74 -2.10 -0.13
CA LEU A 76 -3.71 -1.04 -0.18
C LEU A 76 -2.48 -1.34 0.68
N ASP A 77 -2.71 -1.74 1.93
CA ASP A 77 -1.62 -2.02 2.87
C ASP A 77 -0.77 -3.21 2.40
N ASP A 78 -1.40 -4.26 1.87
CA ASP A 78 -0.70 -5.39 1.27
C ASP A 78 0.12 -4.96 0.04
N TYR A 79 -0.44 -4.09 -0.81
CA TYR A 79 0.26 -3.57 -1.98
C TYR A 79 1.48 -2.70 -1.61
N LEU A 80 1.38 -1.89 -0.55
CA LEU A 80 2.50 -1.10 -0.03
C LEU A 80 3.60 -2.01 0.55
N VAL A 81 3.22 -3.07 1.28
CA VAL A 81 4.19 -4.07 1.78
C VAL A 81 4.83 -4.84 0.62
N MET A 82 4.09 -5.16 -0.44
CA MET A 82 4.65 -5.80 -1.63
C MET A 82 5.74 -4.94 -2.29
N GLN A 83 5.51 -3.62 -2.43
CA GLN A 83 6.52 -2.69 -2.96
C GLN A 83 7.80 -2.72 -2.11
N ARG A 84 7.64 -2.62 -0.78
CA ARG A 84 8.73 -2.70 0.18
C ARG A 84 9.51 -4.01 0.09
N ASP A 85 8.82 -5.14 0.12
CA ASP A 85 9.47 -6.45 0.20
C ASP A 85 10.23 -6.81 -1.08
N TRP A 86 9.74 -6.38 -2.24
CA TRP A 86 10.43 -6.56 -3.51
C TRP A 86 11.46 -5.45 -3.81
N GLY A 87 11.44 -4.34 -3.08
CA GLY A 87 12.24 -3.16 -3.36
C GLY A 87 11.91 -2.54 -4.73
N VAL A 88 10.63 -2.55 -5.11
CA VAL A 88 10.13 -2.04 -6.39
C VAL A 88 9.17 -0.88 -6.16
N ASP A 89 9.19 0.08 -7.08
CA ASP A 89 8.26 1.20 -7.07
C ASP A 89 6.96 0.81 -7.79
N GLY A 90 5.89 0.66 -7.02
CA GLY A 90 4.54 0.37 -7.51
C GLY A 90 3.68 1.62 -7.66
N GLY A 91 4.26 2.83 -7.56
CA GLY A 91 3.59 4.11 -7.78
C GLY A 91 2.76 4.64 -6.60
N LEU A 92 2.65 3.89 -5.50
CA LEU A 92 1.89 4.31 -4.31
C LEU A 92 2.84 4.57 -3.12
N ARG A 93 2.33 5.22 -2.06
CA ARG A 93 3.06 5.44 -0.80
C ARG A 93 2.11 5.40 0.39
N SER A 94 2.66 5.09 1.56
CA SER A 94 1.92 5.26 2.81
C SER A 94 1.70 6.74 3.11
N VAL A 95 0.58 7.05 3.75
CA VAL A 95 0.25 8.40 4.22
C VAL A 95 -0.13 8.31 5.69
N ASP A 96 0.26 9.31 6.47
CA ASP A 96 -0.15 9.42 7.87
C ASP A 96 -1.68 9.54 7.97
N PRO A 97 -2.34 8.82 8.89
CA PRO A 97 -3.80 8.87 9.02
C PRO A 97 -4.36 10.27 9.24
N THR A 98 -3.67 11.14 9.97
CA THR A 98 -4.14 12.52 10.24
C THR A 98 -4.06 13.39 8.98
N THR A 99 -3.01 13.20 8.17
CA THR A 99 -2.90 13.85 6.86
C THR A 99 -4.00 13.36 5.92
N LEU A 100 -4.31 12.07 5.92
CA LEU A 100 -5.38 11.51 5.09
C LEU A 100 -6.75 12.06 5.48
N GLU A 101 -7.05 12.13 6.78
CA GLU A 101 -8.29 12.72 7.30
C GLU A 101 -8.41 14.20 6.90
N ALA A 102 -7.35 14.99 7.09
CA ALA A 102 -7.32 16.39 6.71
C ALA A 102 -7.53 16.60 5.20
N MET A 103 -6.92 15.77 4.36
CA MET A 103 -7.12 15.81 2.91
C MET A 103 -8.56 15.47 2.51
N ARG A 104 -9.17 14.44 3.14
CA ARG A 104 -10.58 14.09 2.89
C ARG A 104 -11.52 15.21 3.31
N ARG A 105 -11.27 15.83 4.46
CA ARG A 105 -12.04 16.98 4.96
C ARG A 105 -11.95 18.16 4.02
N GLN A 106 -10.74 18.54 3.61
CA GLN A 106 -10.54 19.63 2.66
C GLN A 106 -11.28 19.37 1.34
N ALA A 107 -11.24 18.13 0.83
CA ALA A 107 -11.97 17.75 -0.39
C ALA A 107 -13.49 17.79 -0.21
N ALA A 108 -14.02 17.30 0.92
CA ALA A 108 -15.44 17.33 1.22
C ALA A 108 -15.97 18.77 1.38
N GLU A 109 -15.25 19.62 2.11
CA GLU A 109 -15.61 21.03 2.30
C GLU A 109 -15.52 21.84 1.01
N ALA A 110 -14.47 21.63 0.20
CA ALA A 110 -14.35 22.27 -1.11
C ALA A 110 -15.47 21.84 -2.07
N THR A 111 -15.83 20.55 -2.06
CA THR A 111 -16.94 20.02 -2.88
C THR A 111 -18.26 20.62 -2.42
N ARG A 112 -18.53 20.64 -1.10
CA ARG A 112 -19.72 21.29 -0.53
C ARG A 112 -19.82 22.75 -0.98
N ALA A 113 -18.73 23.51 -0.81
CA ALA A 113 -18.71 24.93 -1.13
C ALA A 113 -19.00 25.19 -2.62
N VAL A 114 -18.47 24.36 -3.52
CA VAL A 114 -18.78 24.45 -4.96
C VAL A 114 -20.25 24.15 -5.25
N PHE A 115 -20.80 23.09 -4.63
CA PHE A 115 -22.20 22.73 -4.83
C PHE A 115 -23.15 23.82 -4.32
N GLU A 116 -22.88 24.38 -3.14
CA GLU A 116 -23.68 25.47 -2.56
C GLU A 116 -23.57 26.76 -3.39
N TYR A 117 -22.35 27.15 -3.78
CA TYR A 117 -22.11 28.35 -4.59
C TYR A 117 -22.85 28.29 -5.94
N LEU A 118 -22.91 27.11 -6.55
CA LEU A 118 -23.61 26.88 -7.81
C LEU A 118 -25.10 26.56 -7.63
N GLY A 119 -25.60 26.52 -6.39
CA GLY A 119 -26.99 26.21 -6.06
C GLY A 119 -27.42 24.76 -6.36
N LEU A 120 -26.46 23.83 -6.44
CA LEU A 120 -26.66 22.44 -6.86
C LEU A 120 -27.23 21.56 -5.74
N ALA A 121 -26.67 21.69 -4.55
CA ALA A 121 -27.12 20.98 -3.35
C ALA A 121 -26.55 21.67 -2.10
N ASP A 122 -27.26 21.49 -0.99
CA ASP A 122 -26.82 21.92 0.33
C ASP A 122 -26.45 20.67 1.14
N PHE A 123 -25.23 20.66 1.70
CA PHE A 123 -24.73 19.56 2.54
C PHE A 123 -24.44 20.09 3.94
N ASP A 124 -25.03 19.47 4.96
CA ASP A 124 -24.78 19.88 6.34
C ASP A 124 -23.43 19.37 6.87
N ASP A 125 -23.05 19.84 8.06
CA ASP A 125 -21.80 19.44 8.71
C ASP A 125 -21.78 17.93 9.03
N GLU A 126 -22.92 17.32 9.34
CA GLU A 126 -23.03 15.88 9.60
C GLU A 126 -22.69 15.06 8.35
N HIS A 127 -23.13 15.49 7.17
CA HIS A 127 -22.78 14.86 5.91
C HIS A 127 -21.28 14.97 5.62
N VAL A 128 -20.66 16.11 5.91
CA VAL A 128 -19.21 16.29 5.77
C VAL A 128 -18.45 15.33 6.70
N GLU A 129 -18.83 15.24 7.98
CA GLU A 129 -18.21 14.30 8.92
C GLU A 129 -18.37 12.84 8.48
N ALA A 130 -19.56 12.46 8.00
CA ALA A 130 -19.81 11.11 7.47
C ALA A 130 -18.89 10.79 6.30
N VAL A 131 -18.74 11.72 5.33
CA VAL A 131 -17.83 11.54 4.20
C VAL A 131 -16.37 11.44 4.66
N VAL A 132 -15.93 12.26 5.61
CA VAL A 132 -14.56 12.23 6.11
C VAL A 132 -14.23 10.88 6.73
N GLY A 133 -15.14 10.33 7.55
CA GLY A 133 -14.95 9.05 8.25
C GLY A 133 -15.33 7.78 7.47
N ALA A 134 -16.00 7.90 6.32
CA ALA A 134 -16.52 6.77 5.56
C ALA A 134 -15.41 5.87 4.97
N GLU A 135 -15.60 4.56 5.08
CA GLU A 135 -14.87 3.55 4.32
C GLU A 135 -15.47 3.42 2.90
N GLY A 136 -16.80 3.48 2.81
CA GLY A 136 -17.54 3.44 1.55
C GLY A 136 -18.96 4.00 1.66
N SER A 137 -19.76 3.81 0.61
CA SER A 137 -21.09 4.41 0.47
C SER A 137 -22.09 3.93 1.52
N LYS A 138 -21.86 2.77 2.16
CA LYS A 138 -22.72 2.25 3.23
C LYS A 138 -22.63 3.05 4.53
N ASP A 139 -21.58 3.85 4.69
CA ASP A 139 -21.39 4.73 5.85
C ASP A 139 -22.01 6.12 5.61
N LEU A 140 -22.51 6.38 4.39
CA LEU A 140 -23.08 7.66 4.02
C LEU A 140 -24.60 7.70 4.26
N PRO A 141 -25.17 8.90 4.52
CA PRO A 141 -26.61 9.07 4.62
C PRO A 141 -27.33 8.70 3.31
N ASP A 142 -28.56 8.23 3.43
CA ASP A 142 -29.43 7.97 2.28
C ASP A 142 -29.61 9.26 1.44
N THR A 143 -29.36 9.14 0.15
CA THR A 143 -29.54 10.25 -0.79
C THR A 143 -30.99 10.41 -1.26
N ASP A 144 -31.46 11.66 -1.31
CA ASP A 144 -32.72 12.02 -1.95
C ASP A 144 -32.56 12.02 -3.49
N GLY A 145 -33.09 10.98 -4.14
CA GLY A 145 -33.02 10.84 -5.60
C GLY A 145 -33.66 11.99 -6.38
N VAL A 146 -34.64 12.71 -5.80
CA VAL A 146 -35.25 13.88 -6.46
C VAL A 146 -34.27 15.04 -6.49
N LYS A 147 -33.53 15.28 -5.40
CA LYS A 147 -32.48 16.31 -5.35
C LYS A 147 -31.36 16.02 -6.33
N ILE A 148 -30.92 14.76 -6.43
CA ILE A 148 -29.89 14.35 -7.41
C ILE A 148 -30.35 14.64 -8.84
N LEU A 149 -31.57 14.24 -9.21
CA LEU A 149 -32.11 14.48 -10.55
C LEU A 149 -32.28 15.98 -10.85
N SER A 150 -32.65 16.79 -9.85
CA SER A 150 -32.75 18.24 -9.99
C SER A 150 -31.39 18.87 -10.24
N ALA A 151 -30.37 18.50 -9.44
CA ALA A 151 -29.01 18.98 -9.61
C ALA A 151 -28.43 18.60 -10.99
N ALA A 152 -28.62 17.34 -11.41
CA ALA A 152 -28.16 16.87 -12.72
C ALA A 152 -28.77 17.68 -13.88
N ARG A 153 -30.08 17.96 -13.83
CA ARG A 153 -30.75 18.81 -14.83
C ARG A 153 -30.24 20.24 -14.82
N MET A 154 -29.96 20.79 -13.63
CA MET A 154 -29.43 22.14 -13.53
C MET A 154 -28.02 22.25 -14.13
N ILE A 155 -27.16 21.25 -13.91
CA ILE A 155 -25.83 21.18 -14.56
C ILE A 155 -25.99 21.16 -16.07
N GLU A 156 -26.87 20.30 -16.60
CA GLU A 156 -27.11 20.18 -18.04
C GLU A 156 -27.63 21.48 -18.66
N GLN A 157 -28.55 22.17 -17.98
CA GLN A 157 -29.19 23.39 -18.48
C GLN A 157 -28.32 24.65 -18.33
N SER A 158 -27.47 24.69 -17.31
CA SER A 158 -26.68 25.89 -16.98
C SER A 158 -25.42 26.03 -17.84
N GLY A 159 -25.01 24.97 -18.55
CA GLY A 159 -23.82 25.00 -19.39
C GLY A 159 -22.53 25.24 -18.59
N LEU A 160 -22.50 24.75 -17.34
CA LEU A 160 -21.37 24.95 -16.43
C LEU A 160 -20.07 24.43 -17.05
N THR A 161 -19.02 25.21 -16.87
CA THR A 161 -17.68 24.92 -17.36
C THR A 161 -16.70 24.76 -16.19
N VAL A 162 -15.48 24.30 -16.49
CA VAL A 162 -14.41 24.25 -15.50
C VAL A 162 -14.09 25.63 -14.89
N LEU A 163 -14.33 26.72 -15.62
CA LEU A 163 -14.07 28.07 -15.11
C LEU A 163 -15.07 28.48 -14.02
N ASP A 164 -16.32 28.00 -14.11
CA ASP A 164 -17.33 28.23 -13.06
C ASP A 164 -16.94 27.49 -11.78
N ILE A 165 -16.37 26.28 -11.89
CA ILE A 165 -15.84 25.53 -10.74
C ILE A 165 -14.62 26.24 -10.13
N VAL A 166 -13.70 26.74 -10.96
CA VAL A 166 -12.53 27.51 -10.50
C VAL A 166 -12.97 28.79 -9.77
N ALA A 167 -13.93 29.52 -10.33
CA ALA A 167 -14.48 30.72 -9.72
C ALA A 167 -15.16 30.38 -8.38
N ALA A 168 -16.00 29.34 -8.33
CA ALA A 168 -16.65 28.90 -7.11
C ALA A 168 -15.63 28.56 -6.01
N LEU A 169 -14.58 27.79 -6.33
CA LEU A 169 -13.52 27.47 -5.38
C LEU A 169 -12.77 28.72 -4.89
N ALA A 170 -12.44 29.65 -5.79
CA ALA A 170 -11.73 30.87 -5.42
C ALA A 170 -12.56 31.79 -4.52
N GLU A 171 -13.83 32.02 -4.86
CA GLU A 171 -14.76 32.89 -4.11
C GLU A 171 -15.15 32.28 -2.75
N THR A 172 -15.06 30.96 -2.61
CA THR A 172 -15.33 30.25 -1.34
C THR A 172 -14.07 30.01 -0.49
N GLY A 173 -12.92 30.55 -0.88
CA GLY A 173 -11.70 30.52 -0.09
C GLY A 173 -10.76 29.33 -0.35
N PHE A 174 -11.07 28.46 -1.31
CA PHE A 174 -10.22 27.33 -1.73
C PHE A 174 -9.31 27.73 -2.91
N THR A 175 -8.60 28.85 -2.78
CA THR A 175 -7.77 29.42 -3.86
C THR A 175 -6.71 28.42 -4.37
N ASP A 176 -6.07 27.69 -3.45
CA ASP A 176 -5.02 26.71 -3.77
C ASP A 176 -5.55 25.58 -4.68
N ILE A 177 -6.79 25.13 -4.40
CA ILE A 177 -7.46 24.09 -5.20
C ILE A 177 -7.93 24.70 -6.54
N ALA A 178 -8.46 25.93 -6.51
CA ALA A 178 -8.85 26.67 -7.71
C ALA A 178 -7.67 26.81 -8.69
N GLU A 179 -6.47 27.16 -8.20
CA GLU A 179 -5.26 27.28 -9.00
C GLU A 179 -4.84 25.95 -9.62
N ARG A 180 -4.94 24.84 -8.87
CA ARG A 180 -4.65 23.48 -9.39
C ARG A 180 -5.65 23.07 -10.48
N VAL A 181 -6.94 23.28 -10.26
CA VAL A 181 -8.00 22.99 -11.25
C VAL A 181 -7.83 23.85 -12.50
N LEU A 182 -7.51 25.13 -12.34
CA LEU A 182 -7.18 26.03 -13.44
C LEU A 182 -5.92 25.57 -14.19
N GLY A 183 -4.91 25.06 -13.46
CA GLY A 183 -3.71 24.46 -14.04
C GLY A 183 -4.05 23.30 -14.99
N MET A 184 -4.93 22.38 -14.58
CA MET A 184 -5.42 21.30 -15.44
C MET A 184 -6.13 21.83 -16.70
N ALA A 185 -6.93 22.90 -16.57
CA ALA A 185 -7.58 23.53 -17.72
C ALA A 185 -6.58 24.19 -18.68
N LYS A 186 -5.54 24.86 -18.14
CA LYS A 186 -4.45 25.46 -18.92
C LYS A 186 -3.63 24.42 -19.69
N ALA A 187 -3.42 23.23 -19.12
CA ALA A 187 -2.70 22.16 -19.80
C ALA A 187 -3.38 21.71 -21.11
N ARG A 188 -4.71 21.86 -21.22
CA ARG A 188 -5.46 21.63 -22.48
C ARG A 188 -5.09 22.62 -23.59
N VAL A 189 -4.58 23.80 -23.22
CA VAL A 189 -4.16 24.84 -24.16
C VAL A 189 -2.73 24.61 -24.63
N THR A 190 -1.82 24.22 -23.74
CA THR A 190 -0.43 23.95 -24.12
C THR A 190 -0.30 22.61 -24.87
N GLY A 191 -1.12 21.62 -24.48
CA GLY A 191 -1.13 20.31 -25.13
C GLY A 191 0.07 19.44 -24.78
N ASP A 192 0.91 19.83 -23.83
CA ASP A 192 2.11 19.07 -23.44
C ASP A 192 1.75 17.68 -22.90
N TYR A 193 0.62 17.58 -22.18
CA TYR A 193 0.10 16.32 -21.65
C TYR A 193 -0.50 15.38 -22.72
N LEU A 194 -0.47 15.76 -24.01
CA LEU A 194 -0.83 14.88 -25.12
C LEU A 194 0.33 13.98 -25.57
N GLN A 195 1.52 14.18 -25.02
CA GLN A 195 2.68 13.31 -25.28
C GLN A 195 2.50 11.95 -24.61
N THR A 196 3.18 10.93 -25.14
CA THR A 196 3.13 9.55 -24.64
C THR A 196 3.52 9.47 -23.16
N ALA A 197 2.73 8.76 -22.34
CA ALA A 197 2.99 8.53 -20.91
C ALA A 197 3.00 9.82 -20.07
N ALA A 198 2.21 10.82 -20.46
CA ALA A 198 2.21 12.10 -19.79
C ALA A 198 1.40 12.12 -18.48
N ILE A 199 2.05 12.56 -17.40
CA ILE A 199 1.47 12.82 -16.08
C ILE A 199 1.90 14.21 -15.58
N PHE A 200 1.27 14.68 -14.50
CA PHE A 200 1.69 15.90 -13.80
C PHE A 200 2.45 15.55 -12.53
N ASP A 201 3.54 16.27 -12.26
CA ASP A 201 4.20 16.25 -10.95
C ASP A 201 3.43 17.07 -9.89
N GLU A 202 3.95 17.12 -8.66
CA GLU A 202 3.33 17.85 -7.55
C GLU A 202 3.22 19.37 -7.80
N GLN A 203 3.98 19.91 -8.76
CA GLN A 203 4.04 21.33 -9.15
C GLN A 203 3.29 21.61 -10.47
N MET A 204 2.51 20.65 -10.99
CA MET A 204 1.78 20.75 -12.26
C MET A 204 2.68 20.83 -13.51
N ASN A 205 3.93 20.40 -13.44
CA ASN A 205 4.77 20.24 -14.64
C ASN A 205 4.45 18.89 -15.30
N VAL A 206 4.50 18.84 -16.63
CA VAL A 206 4.29 17.61 -17.38
C VAL A 206 5.57 16.77 -17.39
N LEU A 207 5.45 15.53 -16.95
CA LEU A 207 6.43 14.47 -17.13
C LEU A 207 5.86 13.50 -18.16
N SER A 208 6.62 13.15 -19.20
CA SER A 208 6.20 12.18 -20.23
C SER A 208 7.41 11.40 -20.72
N ALA A 209 7.18 10.40 -21.58
CA ALA A 209 8.26 9.65 -22.23
C ALA A 209 9.23 10.52 -23.05
N LEU A 210 8.86 11.77 -23.37
CA LEU A 210 9.76 12.73 -24.01
C LEU A 210 10.72 13.41 -23.02
N GLN A 211 10.23 13.82 -21.85
CA GLN A 211 11.06 14.48 -20.82
C GLN A 211 11.83 13.48 -19.96
N ASP A 212 11.23 12.31 -19.70
CA ASP A 212 11.79 11.25 -18.86
C ASP A 212 11.78 9.90 -19.62
N PRO A 213 12.61 9.76 -20.68
CA PRO A 213 12.63 8.55 -21.47
C PRO A 213 13.23 7.38 -20.69
N ASN A 214 12.57 6.22 -20.73
CA ASN A 214 13.15 4.99 -20.21
C ASN A 214 14.42 4.61 -20.99
N ASP A 215 15.56 4.55 -20.29
CA ASP A 215 16.88 4.31 -20.86
C ASP A 215 17.48 2.95 -20.48
N TYR A 216 16.64 2.00 -20.04
CA TYR A 216 17.09 0.67 -19.61
C TYR A 216 17.88 -0.09 -20.69
N ARG A 217 19.10 -0.49 -20.33
CA ARG A 217 20.09 -1.24 -21.14
C ARG A 217 20.66 -2.46 -20.40
N GLY A 218 20.04 -2.87 -19.30
CA GLY A 218 20.49 -3.96 -18.43
C GLY A 218 20.79 -3.54 -16.99
N PRO A 219 21.34 -4.44 -16.16
CA PRO A 219 21.64 -4.15 -14.76
C PRO A 219 22.49 -2.88 -14.59
N GLY A 220 22.09 -2.01 -13.66
CA GLY A 220 22.75 -0.73 -13.39
C GLY A 220 22.28 0.45 -14.25
N THR A 221 21.35 0.25 -15.18
CA THR A 221 20.75 1.30 -16.02
C THR A 221 19.22 1.34 -15.84
N GLY A 222 18.53 2.32 -16.43
CA GLY A 222 17.08 2.47 -16.30
C GLY A 222 16.66 3.12 -14.98
N TYR A 223 15.34 3.19 -14.78
CA TYR A 223 14.74 3.70 -13.56
C TYR A 223 15.26 2.98 -12.32
N ARG A 224 15.63 3.77 -11.32
CA ARG A 224 15.87 3.33 -9.95
C ARG A 224 15.26 4.38 -9.02
N PRO A 225 14.55 3.97 -7.97
CA PRO A 225 14.04 4.92 -7.00
C PRO A 225 15.21 5.73 -6.43
N THR A 226 15.01 7.04 -6.29
CA THR A 226 15.93 7.88 -5.54
C THR A 226 15.99 7.40 -4.08
N ALA A 227 17.02 7.80 -3.33
CA ALA A 227 17.10 7.44 -1.90
C ALA A 227 15.86 7.91 -1.12
N GLU A 228 15.31 9.08 -1.47
CA GLU A 228 14.07 9.58 -0.89
C GLU A 228 12.86 8.72 -1.27
N ARG A 229 12.71 8.37 -2.55
CA ARG A 229 11.62 7.50 -3.00
C ARG A 229 11.70 6.11 -2.37
N GLN A 230 12.90 5.55 -2.24
CA GLN A 230 13.12 4.28 -1.56
C GLN A 230 12.72 4.37 -0.08
N ALA A 231 13.06 5.45 0.61
CA ALA A 231 12.62 5.66 2.00
C ALA A 231 11.09 5.74 2.13
N GLN A 232 10.39 6.32 1.14
CA GLN A 232 8.93 6.32 1.10
C GLN A 232 8.35 4.92 0.88
N ILE A 233 8.97 4.10 0.04
CA ILE A 233 8.58 2.70 -0.20
C ILE A 233 8.78 1.86 1.06
N ASP A 234 9.89 2.06 1.77
CA ASP A 234 10.22 1.31 2.99
C ASP A 234 9.34 1.69 4.19
N ALA A 235 8.82 2.92 4.19
CA ALA A 235 7.96 3.48 5.25
C ALA A 235 6.51 2.99 5.14
N VAL A 236 6.27 1.75 5.56
CA VAL A 236 4.91 1.17 5.69
C VAL A 236 4.35 1.34 7.11
N ARG A 237 3.03 1.49 7.25
CA ARG A 237 2.35 1.69 8.56
C ARG A 237 2.63 0.57 9.58
N GLN A 238 2.84 -0.65 9.09
CA GLN A 238 3.12 -1.84 9.90
C GLN A 238 4.61 -2.00 10.24
N ALA A 239 5.48 -1.08 9.80
CA ALA A 239 6.91 -1.17 10.03
C ALA A 239 7.20 -1.14 11.55
N ARG A 240 8.02 -2.09 12.00
CA ARG A 240 8.45 -2.19 13.40
C ARG A 240 9.96 -2.11 13.47
N SER A 241 10.50 -1.28 14.36
CA SER A 241 11.93 -1.25 14.58
C SER A 241 12.39 -2.47 15.38
N VAL A 242 13.65 -2.86 15.23
CA VAL A 242 14.29 -3.89 16.08
C VAL A 242 14.19 -3.50 17.55
N THR A 243 14.33 -2.20 17.86
CA THR A 243 14.19 -1.68 19.22
C THR A 243 12.80 -1.92 19.79
N ASP A 244 11.74 -1.73 19.00
CA ASP A 244 10.36 -1.98 19.44
C ASP A 244 10.11 -3.47 19.66
N LEU A 245 10.66 -4.32 18.79
CA LEU A 245 10.62 -5.77 18.96
C LEU A 245 11.36 -6.22 20.22
N VAL A 246 12.55 -5.69 20.48
CA VAL A 246 13.32 -6.00 21.70
C VAL A 246 12.59 -5.54 22.96
N LYS A 247 12.00 -4.34 22.95
CA LYS A 247 11.17 -3.84 24.06
C LYS A 247 9.96 -4.75 24.30
N GLU A 248 9.25 -5.17 23.26
CA GLU A 248 8.14 -6.11 23.39
C GLU A 248 8.62 -7.46 23.96
N GLN A 249 9.70 -8.02 23.41
CA GLN A 249 10.26 -9.29 23.87
C GLN A 249 10.66 -9.24 25.34
N ALA A 250 11.21 -8.12 25.82
CA ALA A 250 11.58 -7.93 27.21
C ALA A 250 10.40 -8.05 28.19
N THR A 251 9.16 -7.76 27.76
CA THR A 251 7.96 -7.97 28.61
C THR A 251 7.68 -9.44 28.90
N PHE A 252 8.21 -10.35 28.08
CA PHE A 252 8.10 -11.80 28.25
C PHE A 252 9.38 -12.42 28.85
N ALA A 253 10.32 -11.58 29.30
CA ALA A 253 11.57 -12.05 29.88
C ALA A 253 11.32 -12.84 31.17
N ASP A 254 11.92 -14.02 31.24
CA ASP A 254 11.90 -14.90 32.42
C ASP A 254 13.35 -15.38 32.68
N PRO A 255 14.16 -14.53 33.35
CA PRO A 255 15.60 -14.73 33.45
C PRO A 255 16.00 -15.99 34.23
N ASP A 256 15.14 -16.48 35.13
CA ASP A 256 15.40 -17.65 35.96
C ASP A 256 15.08 -18.98 35.26
N ARG A 257 14.53 -18.92 34.04
CA ARG A 257 13.96 -20.08 33.35
C ARG A 257 14.98 -20.92 32.59
N LEU A 258 16.10 -20.33 32.17
CA LEU A 258 17.25 -21.04 31.59
C LEU A 258 18.49 -20.70 32.42
N VAL A 259 19.03 -21.72 33.08
CA VAL A 259 20.22 -21.56 33.93
C VAL A 259 21.39 -22.32 33.30
N VAL A 260 22.50 -21.61 33.09
CA VAL A 260 23.74 -22.22 32.59
C VAL A 260 24.27 -23.18 33.65
N ARG A 261 24.38 -24.46 33.28
CA ARG A 261 24.91 -25.54 34.16
C ARG A 261 26.39 -25.84 33.96
N GLY A 262 27.02 -25.24 32.95
CA GLY A 262 28.42 -25.48 32.58
C GLY A 262 28.56 -26.05 31.16
N PRO A 263 29.80 -26.33 30.72
CA PRO A 263 30.06 -26.91 29.41
C PRO A 263 29.40 -28.28 29.27
N ALA A 264 28.83 -28.55 28.08
CA ALA A 264 28.32 -29.87 27.75
C ALA A 264 29.50 -30.82 27.49
N GLY A 265 29.49 -31.98 28.16
CA GLY A 265 30.42 -33.08 27.88
C GLY A 265 29.79 -34.10 26.94
N VAL A 266 30.60 -35.02 26.41
CA VAL A 266 30.11 -36.22 25.70
C VAL A 266 29.41 -37.11 26.72
N GLY A 267 28.15 -37.47 26.49
CA GLY A 267 27.43 -38.41 27.34
C GLY A 267 27.45 -39.83 26.79
N ASP A 268 27.30 -40.77 27.71
CA ASP A 268 27.38 -42.21 27.45
C ASP A 268 26.00 -42.89 27.44
N ASP A 269 24.93 -42.12 27.69
CA ASP A 269 23.56 -42.62 27.67
C ASP A 269 22.99 -42.55 26.25
N PRO A 270 22.64 -43.69 25.62
CA PRO A 270 22.06 -43.71 24.28
C PRO A 270 20.68 -43.03 24.18
N ARG A 271 20.10 -42.59 25.30
CA ARG A 271 18.85 -41.81 25.37
C ARG A 271 19.09 -40.31 25.50
N GLU A 272 20.34 -39.85 25.55
CA GLU A 272 20.66 -38.43 25.62
C GLU A 272 20.20 -37.71 24.34
N VAL A 273 19.61 -36.52 24.51
CA VAL A 273 19.18 -35.67 23.40
C VAL A 273 19.88 -34.33 23.54
N VAL A 274 20.66 -33.97 22.52
CA VAL A 274 21.32 -32.67 22.41
C VAL A 274 20.48 -31.76 21.52
N ILE A 275 20.17 -30.56 22.01
CA ILE A 275 19.38 -29.58 21.26
C ILE A 275 20.18 -28.29 21.14
N GLY A 276 20.47 -27.92 19.90
CA GLY A 276 21.03 -26.62 19.56
C GLY A 276 19.94 -25.56 19.62
N VAL A 277 20.18 -24.49 20.36
CA VAL A 277 19.30 -23.33 20.41
C VAL A 277 20.03 -22.08 19.93
N SER A 278 19.30 -21.12 19.37
CA SER A 278 19.88 -19.83 19.00
C SER A 278 20.47 -19.13 20.24
N PRO A 279 21.63 -18.45 20.15
CA PRO A 279 22.20 -17.67 21.25
C PRO A 279 21.27 -16.59 21.82
N ALA A 280 20.26 -16.16 21.04
CA ALA A 280 19.27 -15.19 21.48
C ALA A 280 18.10 -15.82 22.28
N PHE A 281 17.96 -17.16 22.26
CA PHE A 281 16.83 -17.87 22.85
C PHE A 281 16.84 -17.79 24.39
N GLY A 282 15.78 -17.24 24.99
CA GLY A 282 15.68 -17.04 26.44
C GLY A 282 16.63 -15.97 27.00
N VAL A 283 17.32 -15.22 26.14
CA VAL A 283 18.18 -14.08 26.52
C VAL A 283 17.67 -12.77 25.91
N LYS A 284 17.31 -12.80 24.62
CA LYS A 284 16.75 -11.65 23.87
C LYS A 284 15.41 -11.96 23.19
N LEU A 285 15.15 -13.25 22.92
CA LEU A 285 13.92 -13.74 22.30
C LEU A 285 13.18 -14.67 23.28
N PHE A 286 12.05 -14.20 23.76
CA PHE A 286 11.24 -14.82 24.80
C PHE A 286 9.87 -15.29 24.30
N ARG A 287 9.38 -14.76 23.16
CA ARG A 287 8.11 -15.14 22.53
C ARG A 287 8.30 -15.36 21.03
N THR A 288 7.76 -16.46 20.53
CA THR A 288 7.78 -16.81 19.10
C THR A 288 6.78 -15.96 18.31
N LEU A 289 6.94 -15.94 16.99
CA LEU A 289 5.98 -15.28 16.07
C LEU A 289 4.56 -15.84 16.19
N SER A 290 4.41 -17.11 16.58
CA SER A 290 3.11 -17.74 16.85
C SER A 290 2.51 -17.36 18.22
N GLY A 291 3.06 -16.35 18.88
CA GLY A 291 2.57 -15.82 20.15
C GLY A 291 2.86 -16.68 21.38
N MET A 292 3.55 -17.82 21.22
CA MET A 292 3.90 -18.69 22.34
C MET A 292 5.19 -18.20 23.00
N VAL A 293 5.21 -18.13 24.32
CA VAL A 293 6.47 -17.95 25.05
C VAL A 293 7.38 -19.14 24.69
N SER A 294 8.63 -18.85 24.37
CA SER A 294 9.65 -19.77 23.82
C SER A 294 9.73 -21.12 24.55
N THR A 295 9.34 -21.17 25.82
CA THR A 295 9.34 -22.35 26.68
C THR A 295 8.05 -23.18 26.68
N THR A 296 6.92 -22.67 26.19
CA THR A 296 5.62 -23.42 26.16
C THR A 296 5.61 -24.50 25.07
N ARG A 297 6.40 -24.32 24.00
CA ARG A 297 6.55 -25.35 22.95
C ARG A 297 7.28 -26.60 23.47
N TRP A 298 8.18 -26.43 24.44
CA TRP A 298 8.98 -27.52 25.00
C TRP A 298 8.21 -28.45 25.93
N SER A 299 7.26 -27.92 26.72
CA SER A 299 6.44 -28.74 27.62
C SER A 299 5.30 -29.50 26.92
N ARG A 300 4.84 -29.03 25.75
CA ARG A 300 3.71 -29.62 25.03
C ARG A 300 4.08 -30.58 23.89
N SER A 301 5.24 -30.43 23.27
CA SER A 301 5.61 -31.26 22.12
C SER A 301 6.19 -32.63 22.49
N TRP A 302 6.53 -32.86 23.77
CA TRP A 302 7.12 -34.11 24.25
C TRP A 302 6.52 -34.52 25.60
N PRO A 303 5.59 -35.51 25.65
CA PRO A 303 4.90 -35.92 26.89
C PRO A 303 5.82 -36.50 27.98
N GLY A 304 7.07 -36.84 27.66
CA GLY A 304 8.06 -37.42 28.59
C GLY A 304 8.82 -36.41 29.45
N TRP A 305 8.59 -35.11 29.27
CA TRP A 305 9.32 -34.02 29.94
C TRP A 305 8.85 -33.77 31.41
N ARG A 306 8.66 -34.82 32.20
CA ARG A 306 8.50 -34.67 33.65
C ARG A 306 9.88 -34.57 34.29
N ARG A 307 10.29 -33.33 34.63
CA ARG A 307 11.40 -32.98 35.55
C ARG A 307 12.54 -34.03 35.57
N SER A 308 13.20 -34.28 34.44
CA SER A 308 14.46 -35.02 34.45
C SER A 308 15.60 -34.02 34.63
N SER A 309 16.50 -34.34 35.55
CA SER A 309 17.69 -33.56 35.90
C SER A 309 18.78 -33.54 34.81
N ALA A 310 18.46 -33.95 33.58
CA ALA A 310 19.43 -34.33 32.56
C ALA A 310 19.11 -33.80 31.15
N CYS A 311 18.72 -32.52 31.04
CA CYS A 311 18.59 -31.86 29.73
C CYS A 311 19.64 -30.74 29.61
N ARG A 312 20.54 -30.83 28.62
CA ARG A 312 21.56 -29.82 28.32
C ARG A 312 21.27 -29.19 26.96
N ALA A 313 21.13 -27.86 26.93
CA ALA A 313 21.04 -27.09 25.70
C ALA A 313 22.41 -26.48 25.38
N TRP A 314 22.79 -26.47 24.11
CA TRP A 314 24.07 -25.93 23.64
C TRP A 314 23.85 -24.65 22.80
N CYS A 315 24.57 -23.59 23.12
CA CYS A 315 24.71 -22.40 22.26
C CYS A 315 26.08 -22.46 21.58
N GLY A 316 26.08 -22.50 20.25
CA GLY A 316 27.30 -22.37 19.46
C GLY A 316 27.88 -20.95 19.56
N SER A 317 29.21 -20.86 19.49
CA SER A 317 29.97 -19.61 19.45
C SER A 317 29.54 -18.69 18.29
N PRO A 318 29.58 -17.35 18.46
CA PRO A 318 29.18 -16.42 17.43
C PRO A 318 30.18 -16.47 16.26
N THR A 319 29.74 -16.94 15.10
CA THR A 319 30.36 -16.56 13.82
C THR A 319 30.09 -15.09 13.54
N PRO A 320 31.00 -14.35 12.88
CA PRO A 320 30.76 -12.97 12.49
C PRO A 320 29.50 -12.90 11.63
N SER A 321 28.64 -11.93 11.92
CA SER A 321 27.38 -11.68 11.22
C SER A 321 27.62 -11.47 9.72
N ILE A 322 26.83 -12.15 8.88
CA ILE A 322 26.68 -11.88 7.44
C ILE A 322 25.72 -10.68 7.23
N TRP A 323 25.68 -9.76 8.19
CA TRP A 323 24.90 -8.53 8.14
C TRP A 323 25.83 -7.39 8.49
N GLU A 324 26.69 -7.04 7.54
CA GLU A 324 27.25 -5.70 7.33
C GLU A 324 26.87 -5.27 5.92
#